data_AF-A0A8R2JUB7-F1
#
_entry.id   AF-A0A8R2JUB7-F1
#
_cell.length_a   1.000
_cell.length_b   1.000
_cell.length_c   1.000
_cell.angle_alpha   90.00
_cell.angle_beta   90.00
_cell.angle_gamma   90.00
#
_symmetry.space_group_name_H-M   'P 1'
#
loop_
_entity.id
_entity.type
_entity.pdbx_description
1 polymer ?
#
loop_
_entity_poly.entity_id
_entity_poly.type
_entity_poly.pdbx_seq_one_letter_code
_entity_poly.pdbx_strand_id
1 'polypeptide(L)'
;MTTLNDTTPHYIRCVKPNDNKLPFVFDNQRAVYQLRACCVLETIRISADGFPSRWTYVDFFLRYRVLLESKKINRNYPKLTCQQIIEEHIEVYYLIKKTISLAIQKYSSELVKLHT
;
A
#
# COMPACT_ATOMS: atom_id res chain seq x y z
N MET A 1 -15.10 18.73 -5.08
CA MET A 1 -13.89 18.21 -4.39
C MET A 1 -12.73 18.00 -5.38
N THR A 2 -12.48 18.93 -6.31
CA THR A 2 -11.43 18.76 -7.32
C THR A 2 -10.04 18.87 -6.69
N THR A 3 -9.79 19.92 -5.92
CA THR A 3 -8.50 20.18 -5.26
C THR A 3 -8.03 19.06 -4.33
N LEU A 4 -8.92 18.37 -3.62
CA LEU A 4 -8.53 17.26 -2.74
C LEU A 4 -8.11 16.02 -3.53
N ASN A 5 -8.81 15.74 -4.63
CA ASN A 5 -8.54 14.58 -5.47
C ASN A 5 -7.23 14.72 -6.26
N ASP A 6 -6.75 15.95 -6.47
CA ASP A 6 -5.49 16.25 -7.15
C ASP A 6 -4.26 16.14 -6.22
N THR A 7 -4.45 15.72 -4.96
CA THR A 7 -3.38 15.60 -3.96
C THR A 7 -3.21 14.17 -3.45
N THR A 8 -2.08 13.90 -2.79
CA THR A 8 -1.91 12.65 -2.03
C THR A 8 -2.55 12.82 -0.64
N PRO A 9 -3.62 12.08 -0.32
CA PRO A 9 -4.34 12.28 0.94
C PRO A 9 -3.61 11.66 2.12
N HIS A 10 -3.60 12.38 3.25
CA HIS A 10 -3.15 11.88 4.54
C HIS A 10 -4.28 12.05 5.56
N TYR A 11 -4.69 10.94 6.20
CA TYR A 11 -5.85 10.93 7.08
C TYR A 11 -5.43 10.98 8.55
N ILE A 12 -6.05 11.88 9.32
CA ILE A 12 -5.91 11.96 10.78
C ILE A 12 -7.30 11.72 11.40
N ARG A 13 -7.38 10.76 12.33
CA ARG A 13 -8.61 10.46 13.08
C ARG A 13 -8.39 10.82 14.55
N CYS A 14 -9.07 11.87 15.00
CA CYS A 14 -9.03 12.29 16.40
C CYS A 14 -9.96 11.40 17.24
N VAL A 15 -9.53 11.06 18.46
CA VAL A 15 -10.36 10.33 19.45
C VAL A 15 -10.53 11.22 20.68
N LYS A 16 -11.78 11.49 21.05
CA LYS A 16 -12.11 12.24 22.27
C LYS A 16 -11.94 11.32 23.49
N PRO A 17 -11.12 11.69 24.49
CA PRO A 17 -10.80 10.81 25.61
C PRO A 17 -11.95 10.70 26.63
N ASN A 18 -12.74 11.75 26.83
CA ASN A 18 -13.92 11.76 27.69
C ASN A 18 -14.87 12.91 27.29
N ASP A 19 -16.16 12.82 27.64
CA ASP A 19 -17.14 13.85 27.28
C ASP A 19 -17.16 15.07 28.23
N ASN A 20 -16.61 14.91 29.44
CA ASN A 20 -16.61 15.91 30.51
C ASN A 20 -15.49 16.96 30.38
N LYS A 21 -14.64 16.86 29.34
CA LYS A 21 -13.49 17.74 29.10
C LYS A 21 -12.46 17.73 30.24
N LEU A 22 -12.38 16.64 31.00
CA LEU A 22 -11.44 16.50 32.09
C LEU A 22 -10.06 16.09 31.56
N PRO A 23 -8.97 16.73 32.04
CA PRO A 23 -7.62 16.29 31.69
C PRO A 23 -7.31 14.94 32.34
N PHE A 24 -6.49 14.11 31.69
CA PHE A 24 -6.02 12.81 32.20
C PHE A 24 -7.10 11.77 32.54
N VAL A 25 -8.36 12.00 32.15
CA VAL A 25 -9.46 11.02 32.26
C VAL A 25 -9.71 10.39 30.91
N PHE A 26 -9.76 9.06 30.85
CA PHE A 26 -10.03 8.31 29.62
C PHE A 26 -11.20 7.34 29.81
N ASP A 27 -12.21 7.49 28.97
CA ASP A 27 -13.37 6.63 28.88
C ASP A 27 -13.17 5.60 27.76
N ASN A 28 -12.87 4.37 28.18
CA ASN A 28 -12.63 3.25 27.27
C ASN A 28 -13.84 2.91 26.40
N GLN A 29 -15.06 2.95 26.96
CA GLN A 29 -16.26 2.60 26.22
C GLN A 29 -16.50 3.64 25.12
N ARG A 30 -16.38 4.92 25.47
CA ARG A 30 -16.51 6.03 24.54
C ARG A 30 -15.48 5.99 23.42
N ALA A 31 -14.22 5.65 23.72
CA ALA A 31 -13.18 5.49 22.70
C ALA A 31 -13.49 4.33 21.76
N VAL A 32 -13.89 3.17 22.28
CA VAL A 32 -14.26 2.00 21.46
C VAL A 32 -15.44 2.30 20.53
N TYR A 33 -16.46 3.02 21.02
CA TYR A 33 -17.58 3.45 20.17
C TYR A 33 -17.11 4.34 19.02
N GLN A 34 -16.20 5.30 19.27
CA GLN A 34 -15.63 6.14 18.23
C GLN A 34 -14.84 5.33 17.21
N LEU A 35 -14.00 4.39 17.65
CA LEU A 35 -13.20 3.54 16.77
C LEU A 35 -14.07 2.67 15.84
N ARG A 36 -15.18 2.14 16.36
CA ARG A 36 -16.16 1.39 15.56
C ARG A 36 -16.93 2.29 14.60
N ALA A 37 -17.43 3.43 15.06
CA ALA A 37 -18.19 4.37 14.23
C ALA A 37 -17.35 4.95 13.08
N CYS A 38 -16.04 5.12 13.30
CA CYS A 38 -15.08 5.58 12.29
C CYS A 38 -14.44 4.44 11.49
N CYS A 39 -14.86 3.18 11.68
CA CYS A 39 -14.35 1.99 10.99
C CYS A 39 -12.81 1.86 11.04
N VAL A 40 -12.19 2.25 12.16
CA VAL A 40 -10.72 2.26 12.28
C VAL A 40 -10.16 0.83 12.24
N LEU A 41 -10.83 -0.11 12.90
CA LEU A 41 -10.40 -1.51 12.94
C LEU A 41 -10.55 -2.18 11.56
N GLU A 42 -11.64 -1.90 10.85
CA GLU A 42 -11.86 -2.37 9.48
C GLU A 42 -10.82 -1.78 8.52
N THR A 43 -10.49 -0.49 8.66
CA THR A 43 -9.45 0.16 7.85
C THR A 43 -8.08 -0.50 8.08
N ILE A 44 -7.74 -0.83 9.33
CA ILE A 44 -6.50 -1.54 9.66
C ILE A 44 -6.51 -2.93 9.03
N ARG A 45 -7.61 -3.68 9.15
CA ARG A 45 -7.75 -5.01 8.53
C ARG A 45 -7.58 -4.96 7.02
N ILE A 46 -8.28 -4.06 6.33
CA ILE A 46 -8.16 -3.88 4.88
C ILE A 46 -6.74 -3.48 4.48
N SER A 47 -6.07 -2.66 5.30
CA SER A 47 -4.69 -2.23 5.04
C SER A 47 -3.68 -3.37 5.25
N ALA A 48 -3.93 -4.26 6.21
CA ALA A 48 -3.09 -5.42 6.50
C ALA A 48 -3.29 -6.54 5.47
N ASP A 49 -4.53 -6.80 5.05
CA ASP A 49 -4.85 -7.79 4.02
C ASP A 49 -4.60 -7.27 2.59
N GLY A 50 -4.53 -5.94 2.45
CA GLY A 50 -4.28 -5.25 1.20
C GLY A 50 -2.79 -5.13 0.86
N PHE A 51 -2.54 -4.48 -0.27
CA PHE A 51 -1.18 -4.14 -0.73
C PHE A 51 -1.05 -2.62 -0.78
N PRO A 52 -0.75 -1.98 0.38
CA PRO A 52 -0.79 -0.53 0.51
C PRO A 52 0.31 0.16 -0.32
N SER A 53 1.45 -0.52 -0.52
CA SER A 53 2.51 -0.05 -1.41
C SER A 53 2.30 -0.60 -2.82
N ARG A 54 2.07 0.29 -3.78
CA ARG A 54 1.94 -0.05 -5.20
C ARG A 54 3.10 0.56 -5.98
N TRP A 55 3.73 -0.24 -6.81
CA TRP A 55 4.85 0.19 -7.66
C TRP A 55 4.54 -0.19 -9.10
N THR A 56 4.92 0.65 -10.06
CA THR A 56 4.92 0.24 -11.47
C THR A 56 6.16 -0.62 -11.75
N TYR A 57 6.11 -1.45 -12.80
CA TYR A 57 7.32 -2.20 -13.22
C TYR A 57 8.48 -1.25 -13.53
N VAL A 58 8.21 -0.07 -14.08
CA VAL A 58 9.23 0.90 -14.47
C VAL A 58 9.90 1.50 -13.22
N ASP A 59 9.12 1.97 -12.25
CA ASP A 59 9.67 2.58 -11.03
C ASP A 59 10.44 1.56 -10.20
N PHE A 60 9.91 0.34 -10.09
CA PHE A 60 10.59 -0.76 -9.41
C PHE A 60 11.90 -1.11 -10.12
N PHE A 61 11.89 -1.24 -11.44
CA PHE A 61 13.08 -1.52 -12.24
C PHE A 61 14.14 -0.43 -12.05
N LEU A 62 13.77 0.84 -12.20
CA LEU A 62 14.70 1.96 -12.08
C LEU A 62 15.36 2.00 -10.71
N ARG A 63 14.61 1.67 -9.65
CA ARG A 63 15.11 1.67 -8.28
C ARG A 63 15.95 0.45 -7.93
N TYR A 64 15.55 -0.75 -8.35
CA TYR A 64 16.10 -2.01 -7.84
C TYR A 64 16.96 -2.80 -8.83
N ARG A 65 17.07 -2.37 -10.09
CA ARG A 65 17.95 -3.05 -11.09
C ARG A 65 19.40 -3.21 -10.63
N VAL A 66 19.87 -2.34 -9.74
CA VAL A 66 21.24 -2.36 -9.20
C VAL A 66 21.51 -3.56 -8.28
N LEU A 67 20.47 -4.27 -7.85
CA LEU A 67 20.60 -5.50 -7.06
C LEU A 67 21.05 -6.68 -7.92
N LEU A 68 20.83 -6.64 -9.23
CA LEU A 68 21.26 -7.69 -10.15
C LEU A 68 22.61 -7.36 -10.79
N GLU A 69 23.34 -8.42 -11.16
CA GLU A 69 24.49 -8.31 -12.04
C GLU A 69 24.09 -7.69 -13.39
N SER A 70 24.96 -6.82 -13.94
CA SER A 70 24.68 -6.08 -15.17
C SER A 70 24.31 -6.98 -16.37
N LYS A 71 24.82 -8.22 -16.41
CA LYS A 71 24.52 -9.20 -17.46
C LYS A 71 23.09 -9.72 -17.42
N LYS A 72 22.44 -9.71 -16.25
CA LYS A 72 21.07 -10.19 -16.04
C LYS A 72 20.01 -9.10 -16.31
N ILE A 73 20.43 -7.84 -16.41
CA ILE A 73 19.50 -6.71 -16.56
C ILE A 73 19.01 -6.62 -18.01
N ASN A 74 17.72 -6.85 -18.23
CA ASN A 74 17.08 -6.61 -19.52
C ASN A 74 16.27 -5.30 -19.50
N ARG A 75 16.78 -4.28 -20.19
CA ARG A 75 16.13 -2.95 -20.29
C ARG A 75 14.90 -2.94 -21.20
N ASN A 76 14.86 -3.82 -22.20
CA ASN A 76 13.75 -3.92 -23.15
C ASN A 76 12.55 -4.66 -22.53
N TYR A 77 12.80 -5.49 -21.52
CA TYR A 77 11.78 -6.26 -20.80
C TYR A 77 11.92 -6.06 -19.28
N PRO A 78 11.58 -4.86 -18.75
CA PRO A 78 11.73 -4.54 -17.33
C PRO A 78 10.94 -5.49 -16.42
N LYS A 79 9.79 -5.99 -16.88
CA LYS A 79 8.96 -6.96 -16.15
C LYS A 79 9.73 -8.23 -15.77
N LEU A 80 10.49 -8.81 -16.70
CA LEU A 80 11.26 -10.03 -16.46
C LEU A 80 12.39 -9.76 -15.45
N THR A 81 13.10 -8.65 -15.62
CA THR A 81 14.14 -8.24 -14.68
C THR A 81 13.58 -8.02 -13.27
N CYS A 82 12.40 -7.39 -13.14
CA CYS A 82 11.73 -7.22 -11.83
C CYS A 82 11.37 -8.55 -11.18
N GLN A 83 10.88 -9.54 -11.96
CA GLN A 83 10.59 -10.88 -11.44
C GLN A 83 11.85 -11.56 -10.90
N GLN A 84 12.97 -11.47 -11.63
CA GLN A 84 14.25 -12.02 -11.20
C GLN A 84 14.78 -11.36 -9.92
N ILE A 85 14.68 -10.03 -9.79
CA ILE A 85 15.04 -9.31 -8.55
C ILE A 85 14.27 -9.87 -7.35
N ILE A 86 12.96 -10.05 -7.51
CA ILE A 86 12.09 -10.55 -6.44
C ILE A 86 12.44 -12.00 -6.08
N GLU A 87 12.71 -12.84 -7.07
CA GLU A 87 13.08 -14.24 -6.86
C GLU A 87 14.45 -14.41 -6.19
N GLU A 88 15.45 -13.59 -6.54
CA GLU A 88 16.82 -13.70 -6.01
C GLU A 88 17.00 -13.05 -4.63
N HIS A 89 16.28 -11.97 -4.32
CA HIS A 89 16.58 -11.15 -3.13
C HIS A 89 15.47 -11.02 -2.10
N ILE A 90 14.27 -11.53 -2.38
CA ILE A 90 13.14 -11.42 -1.46
C ILE A 90 12.77 -12.83 -0.98
N GLU A 91 13.42 -13.28 0.10
CA GLU A 91 13.18 -14.59 0.74
C GLU A 91 11.72 -14.79 1.18
N VAL A 92 10.96 -13.71 1.36
CA VAL A 92 9.52 -13.76 1.68
C VAL A 92 8.64 -14.01 0.45
N TYR A 93 9.15 -14.80 -0.49
CA TYR A 93 8.53 -15.15 -1.77
C TYR A 93 7.10 -15.70 -1.60
N TYR A 94 6.82 -16.42 -0.50
CA TYR A 94 5.50 -17.00 -0.24
C TYR A 94 4.43 -15.98 0.22
N LEU A 95 4.80 -14.94 0.98
CA LEU A 95 3.87 -13.86 1.38
C LEU A 95 3.76 -12.77 0.30
N ILE A 96 4.82 -12.56 -0.50
CA ILE A 96 4.90 -11.47 -1.48
C ILE A 96 4.43 -11.89 -2.88
N LYS A 97 4.30 -13.19 -3.19
CA LYS A 97 3.63 -13.68 -4.42
C LYS A 97 2.23 -13.09 -4.61
N LYS A 98 1.52 -12.84 -3.51
CA LYS A 98 0.21 -12.16 -3.51
C LYS A 98 0.35 -10.65 -3.67
N THR A 99 1.45 -10.05 -3.22
CA THR A 99 1.62 -8.59 -3.09
C THR A 99 2.13 -7.92 -4.35
N ILE A 100 3.26 -8.36 -4.90
CA ILE A 100 3.90 -7.64 -6.03
C ILE A 100 3.40 -8.17 -7.37
N SER A 101 3.22 -9.49 -7.53
CA SER A 101 2.69 -10.04 -8.80
C SER A 101 1.26 -9.54 -9.07
N LEU A 102 0.39 -9.50 -8.06
CA LEU A 102 -0.98 -8.99 -8.23
C LEU A 102 -1.04 -7.45 -8.20
N ALA A 103 -0.25 -6.72 -7.40
CA ALA A 103 -0.31 -5.26 -7.43
C ALA A 103 0.20 -4.70 -8.78
N ILE A 104 1.24 -5.29 -9.35
CA ILE A 104 1.72 -4.84 -10.66
C ILE A 104 0.85 -5.39 -11.82
N GLN A 105 0.35 -6.64 -11.76
CA GLN A 105 -0.60 -7.15 -12.79
C GLN A 105 -1.97 -6.44 -12.76
N LYS A 106 -2.50 -6.13 -11.58
CA LYS A 106 -3.82 -5.46 -11.44
C LYS A 106 -3.76 -4.00 -11.89
N TYR A 107 -2.66 -3.30 -11.61
CA TYR A 107 -2.44 -1.94 -12.11
C TYR A 107 -2.38 -1.88 -13.66
N SER A 108 -1.71 -2.84 -14.29
CA SER A 108 -1.67 -2.94 -15.76
C SER A 108 -3.01 -3.28 -16.41
N SER A 109 -3.95 -3.91 -15.68
CA SER A 109 -5.27 -4.28 -16.20
C SER A 109 -6.36 -3.25 -15.85
N GLU A 110 -6.21 -2.48 -14.77
CA GLU A 110 -7.08 -1.34 -14.45
C GLU A 110 -6.78 -0.10 -15.31
N LEU A 111 -5.52 0.14 -15.72
CA LEU A 111 -5.17 1.21 -16.66
C LEU A 111 -5.79 1.04 -18.06
N VAL A 112 -6.04 -0.21 -18.49
CA VAL A 112 -6.71 -0.51 -19.76
C VAL A 112 -8.22 -0.24 -19.71
N LYS A 113 -8.82 -0.21 -18.51
CA LYS A 113 -10.26 0.07 -18.32
C LYS A 113 -10.60 1.54 -18.07
N LEU A 114 -9.60 2.39 -17.85
CA LEU A 114 -9.76 3.83 -17.65
C LEU A 114 -9.51 4.65 -18.94
N HIS A 115 -9.18 3.98 -20.06
CA HIS A 115 -8.95 4.59 -21.37
C HIS A 115 -9.83 3.99 -22.50
N THR A 116 -10.94 3.34 -22.14
CA THR A 116 -12.07 2.99 -23.02
C THR A 116 -13.37 3.45 -22.38
#